data_AF-A0AA36ND71-F1
#
_entry.id   AF-A0AA36ND71-F1
#
_cell.length_a   1.000
_cell.length_b   1.000
_cell.length_c   1.000
_cell.angle_alpha   90.00
_cell.angle_beta   90.00
_cell.angle_gamma   90.00
#
_symmetry.space_group_name_H-M   'P 1'
#
loop_
_entity.id
_entity.type
_entity.pdbx_description
1 polymer ?
#
loop_
_entity_poly.entity_id
_entity_poly.type
_entity_poly.pdbx_seq_one_letter_code
_entity_poly.pdbx_strand_id
1 'polypeptide(L)'
;AESSSQLTQGEESATLQDAASLGISVSKSSPFVADAAPSAGLAVATPEMGEALKTKFVLSTAGWSDEDSLSLRYAFYLFPVAGSFNITVGEDGKLRSSPAFQPPLINWDDPDSAEYWVKLGGLAVRGFGSAASAESRLPSNTFVTVARARDKLGAVADSAVLGPVVQQPASLSTSDLTNVLAESQTSSDPSQILMSVQTVMSMSGSVDGESSAVTAMALDALASVTTMVDGSDETLQQMGTAVTQVIAGSAADKSSLTKAADVIESCLALASDGVSAAAGASLLGGIASIGGSSSQLDSTEVKSVSSKLTSLVSDLGQAAVKFLQAGEVQEINSVDESGEGIKMAVTKQSSAEVASLGVQMQRLSIPAGAFAGRRLDASCGEMEVQVTEWLKSNPYSYTQKVVGSEGSVAESADVFSVEITSCSFPAVVLEPVSVSLPLPSFGAGSDFVPTCARFDSSSDSWTSDGVSTSIDSASGKVTCSSTHTKTSYAVFADVARTSTTTAESEEMSSSLPSSGLSATFQVAFSAVLICAAA
;
A
#
# COMPACT_ATOMS: atom_id res chain seq x y z
N ALA A 1 12.91 64.42 -30.37
CA ALA A 1 11.59 65.05 -30.56
C ALA A 1 11.02 64.75 -31.95
N GLU A 2 11.84 64.69 -33.01
CA GLU A 2 11.38 64.21 -34.33
C GLU A 2 11.10 62.70 -34.38
N SER A 3 11.83 61.85 -33.63
CA SER A 3 11.62 60.40 -33.67
C SER A 3 10.29 59.91 -33.08
N SER A 4 9.69 60.64 -32.13
CA SER A 4 8.40 60.28 -31.53
C SER A 4 7.20 60.59 -32.43
N SER A 5 7.39 61.47 -33.43
CA SER A 5 6.35 61.86 -34.39
C SER A 5 6.16 60.83 -35.50
N GLN A 6 7.15 59.99 -35.79
CA GLN A 6 7.06 58.96 -36.84
C GLN A 6 6.29 57.72 -36.37
N LEU A 7 6.32 57.41 -35.07
CA LEU A 7 5.61 56.27 -34.48
C LEU A 7 4.08 56.40 -34.49
N THR A 8 3.54 57.62 -34.57
CA THR A 8 2.08 57.87 -34.58
C THR A 8 1.46 57.84 -35.98
N GLN A 9 2.28 57.79 -37.04
CA GLN A 9 1.80 57.76 -38.43
C GLN A 9 1.71 56.34 -39.03
N GLY A 10 2.06 55.30 -38.28
CA GLY A 10 1.90 53.92 -38.73
C GLY A 10 2.79 53.55 -39.92
N GLU A 11 3.94 54.20 -40.09
CA GLU A 11 4.94 53.72 -41.04
C GLU A 11 5.46 52.37 -40.53
N GLU A 12 5.18 51.31 -41.30
CA GLU A 12 5.69 49.97 -41.02
C GLU A 12 7.23 50.00 -41.00
N SER A 13 7.80 49.73 -39.83
CA SER A 13 9.24 49.47 -39.69
C SER A 13 9.59 48.24 -40.52
N ALA A 14 10.25 48.42 -41.67
CA ALA A 14 10.57 47.33 -42.60
C ALA A 14 11.50 46.27 -41.99
N THR A 15 12.25 46.62 -40.93
CA THR A 15 13.15 45.69 -40.24
C THR A 15 13.14 45.87 -38.72
N LEU A 16 13.61 44.85 -37.98
CA LEU A 16 13.79 44.92 -36.52
C LEU A 16 14.88 45.92 -36.09
N GLN A 17 15.85 46.22 -36.97
CA GLN A 17 16.87 47.25 -36.72
C GLN A 17 16.28 48.67 -36.71
N ASP A 18 15.30 48.94 -37.58
CA ASP A 18 14.67 50.27 -37.65
C ASP A 18 13.84 50.55 -36.39
N ALA A 19 13.12 49.54 -35.87
CA ALA A 19 12.39 49.63 -34.61
C ALA A 19 13.30 49.91 -33.40
N ALA A 20 14.47 49.28 -33.35
CA ALA A 20 15.46 49.53 -32.31
C ALA A 20 16.01 50.98 -32.35
N SER A 21 16.19 51.54 -33.56
CA SER A 21 16.63 52.94 -33.74
C SER A 21 15.58 53.98 -33.31
N LEU A 22 14.30 53.60 -33.26
CA LEU A 22 13.18 54.40 -32.75
C LEU A 22 12.98 54.27 -31.23
N GLY A 23 13.86 53.55 -30.52
CA GLY A 23 13.78 53.35 -29.07
C GLY A 23 12.81 52.25 -28.64
N ILE A 24 12.34 51.40 -29.57
CA ILE A 24 11.53 50.22 -29.26
C ILE A 24 12.48 49.09 -28.82
N SER A 25 12.30 48.61 -27.59
CA SER A 25 13.02 47.43 -27.11
C SER A 25 12.37 46.16 -27.65
N VAL A 26 12.94 45.59 -28.70
CA VAL A 26 12.54 44.28 -29.22
C VAL A 26 13.33 43.19 -28.49
N SER A 27 12.64 42.33 -27.77
CA SER A 27 13.22 41.08 -27.26
C SER A 27 12.68 39.92 -28.08
N LYS A 28 13.58 39.11 -28.63
CA LYS A 28 13.19 37.87 -29.31
C LYS A 28 13.06 36.80 -28.24
N SER A 29 11.87 36.22 -28.07
CA SER A 29 11.73 35.05 -27.21
C SER A 29 12.60 33.92 -27.75
N SER A 30 13.14 33.10 -26.86
CA SER A 30 13.65 31.79 -27.29
C SER A 30 12.54 31.07 -28.06
N PRO A 31 12.88 30.31 -29.13
CA PRO A 31 11.91 29.44 -29.76
C PRO A 31 11.28 28.57 -28.68
N PHE A 32 9.96 28.63 -28.55
CA PHE A 32 9.18 27.72 -27.74
C PHE A 32 8.16 27.04 -28.65
N VAL A 33 7.92 25.76 -28.43
CA VAL A 33 6.78 25.08 -29.04
C VAL A 33 5.60 25.43 -28.15
N ALA A 34 4.54 25.98 -28.75
CA ALA A 34 3.27 26.10 -28.06
C ALA A 34 2.69 24.67 -27.98
N ASP A 35 2.98 24.02 -26.86
CA ASP A 35 2.55 22.66 -26.54
C ASP A 35 1.06 22.69 -26.22
N ALA A 36 0.27 22.01 -27.03
CA ALA A 36 -1.15 21.80 -26.79
C ALA A 36 -1.35 20.32 -26.52
N ALA A 37 -2.27 19.99 -25.61
CA ALA A 37 -2.64 18.60 -25.42
C ALA A 37 -3.07 17.96 -26.76
N PRO A 38 -2.81 16.65 -26.96
CA PRO A 38 -3.17 15.97 -28.20
C PRO A 38 -4.63 16.20 -28.56
N SER A 39 -4.92 16.36 -29.85
CA SER A 39 -6.30 16.41 -30.32
C SER A 39 -6.96 15.03 -30.14
N ALA A 40 -8.00 14.98 -29.31
CA ALA A 40 -8.71 13.76 -28.99
C ALA A 40 -9.31 13.12 -30.26
N GLY A 41 -8.98 11.86 -30.49
CA GLY A 41 -9.57 11.03 -31.53
C GLY A 41 -10.72 10.17 -31.00
N LEU A 42 -10.89 9.00 -31.61
CA LEU A 42 -11.89 8.00 -31.22
C LEU A 42 -11.22 6.82 -30.51
N ALA A 43 -11.88 6.33 -29.46
CA ALA A 43 -11.63 5.00 -28.90
C ALA A 43 -12.53 3.98 -29.61
N VAL A 44 -12.01 2.78 -29.86
CA VAL A 44 -12.72 1.68 -30.54
C VAL A 44 -12.44 0.38 -29.79
N ALA A 45 -13.49 -0.41 -29.53
CA ALA A 45 -13.40 -1.76 -28.99
C ALA A 45 -13.97 -2.76 -29.99
N THR A 46 -13.28 -3.86 -30.26
CA THR A 46 -13.73 -4.89 -31.22
C THR A 46 -13.36 -6.30 -30.73
N PRO A 47 -14.29 -7.28 -30.76
CA PRO A 47 -15.70 -7.14 -31.09
C PRO A 47 -16.46 -6.34 -30.02
N GLU A 48 -17.63 -5.81 -30.35
CA GLU A 48 -18.45 -5.06 -29.38
C GLU A 48 -19.08 -5.96 -28.30
N MET A 49 -19.17 -7.27 -28.57
CA MET A 49 -19.69 -8.26 -27.64
C MET A 49 -18.93 -9.58 -27.76
N GLY A 50 -18.78 -10.28 -26.64
CA GLY A 50 -18.16 -11.61 -26.60
C GLY A 50 -18.32 -12.30 -25.25
N GLU A 51 -17.73 -13.48 -25.12
CA GLU A 51 -17.64 -14.23 -23.87
C GLU A 51 -16.32 -13.96 -23.14
N ALA A 52 -16.37 -13.83 -21.80
CA ALA A 52 -15.19 -13.66 -20.96
C ALA A 52 -14.21 -14.82 -21.17
N LEU A 53 -12.90 -14.55 -21.08
CA LEU A 53 -11.79 -15.51 -21.27
C LEU A 53 -11.66 -16.13 -22.67
N LYS A 54 -12.76 -16.32 -23.40
CA LYS A 54 -12.76 -16.95 -24.73
C LYS A 54 -12.58 -15.95 -25.85
N THR A 55 -13.14 -14.75 -25.69
CA THR A 55 -13.06 -13.70 -26.72
C THR A 55 -11.87 -12.79 -26.45
N LYS A 56 -11.04 -12.62 -27.47
CA LYS A 56 -9.98 -11.60 -27.48
C LYS A 56 -10.57 -10.29 -27.97
N PHE A 57 -10.47 -9.26 -27.15
CA PHE A 57 -10.92 -7.91 -27.47
C PHE A 57 -9.71 -7.06 -27.84
N VAL A 58 -9.84 -6.30 -28.92
CA VAL A 58 -8.85 -5.31 -29.35
C VAL A 58 -9.42 -3.92 -29.07
N LEU A 59 -8.73 -3.20 -28.20
CA LEU A 59 -8.95 -1.78 -27.93
C LEU A 59 -7.98 -1.00 -28.82
N SER A 60 -8.47 0.01 -29.53
CA SER A 60 -7.64 0.79 -30.45
C SER A 60 -8.07 2.24 -30.54
N THR A 61 -7.19 3.08 -31.07
CA THR A 61 -7.44 4.50 -31.29
C THR A 61 -7.47 4.85 -32.78
N ALA A 62 -8.31 5.82 -33.17
CA ALA A 62 -8.35 6.35 -34.53
C ALA A 62 -8.44 7.89 -34.54
N GLY A 63 -7.74 8.54 -35.47
CA GLY A 63 -7.86 9.98 -35.70
C GLY A 63 -7.25 10.89 -34.62
N TRP A 64 -6.38 10.36 -33.76
CA TRP A 64 -5.60 11.16 -32.81
C TRP A 64 -4.47 11.90 -33.55
N SER A 65 -4.21 13.14 -33.15
CA SER A 65 -3.16 13.95 -33.77
C SER A 65 -2.55 14.93 -32.78
N ASP A 66 -1.29 15.28 -33.02
CA ASP A 66 -0.44 16.13 -32.20
C ASP A 66 0.62 16.77 -33.12
N GLU A 67 1.25 17.87 -32.73
CA GLU A 67 2.36 18.44 -33.49
C GLU A 67 3.51 17.42 -33.71
N ASP A 68 3.67 16.48 -32.78
CA ASP A 68 4.62 15.38 -32.84
C ASP A 68 3.92 14.03 -32.69
N SER A 69 3.07 13.70 -33.66
CA SER A 69 2.28 12.46 -33.71
C SER A 69 3.07 11.15 -33.50
N LEU A 70 4.38 11.11 -33.80
CA LEU A 70 5.23 9.93 -33.59
C LEU A 70 5.62 9.74 -32.13
N SER A 71 5.52 10.78 -31.32
CA SER A 71 5.82 10.77 -29.90
C SER A 71 4.63 10.40 -29.02
N LEU A 72 3.43 10.29 -29.60
CA LEU A 72 2.22 9.96 -28.87
C LEU A 72 2.32 8.57 -28.22
N ARG A 73 2.00 8.53 -26.93
CA ARG A 73 1.85 7.32 -26.14
C ARG A 73 0.38 7.12 -25.80
N TYR A 74 -0.10 5.89 -25.91
CA TYR A 74 -1.49 5.52 -25.69
C TYR A 74 -1.63 4.62 -24.46
N ALA A 75 -2.71 4.82 -23.70
CA ALA A 75 -3.13 3.97 -22.60
C ALA A 75 -4.62 3.60 -22.76
N PHE A 76 -5.02 2.44 -22.26
CA PHE A 76 -6.38 1.92 -22.38
C PHE A 76 -6.91 1.48 -21.02
N TYR A 77 -8.10 1.96 -20.68
CA TYR A 77 -8.79 1.66 -19.44
C TYR A 77 -10.22 1.20 -19.73
N LEU A 78 -10.75 0.35 -18.86
CA LEU A 78 -12.13 -0.12 -18.90
C LEU A 78 -12.83 0.22 -17.59
N PHE A 79 -14.04 0.75 -17.66
CA PHE A 79 -14.85 1.06 -16.49
C PHE A 79 -16.15 0.28 -16.55
N PRO A 80 -16.61 -0.35 -15.46
CA PRO A 80 -17.92 -0.99 -15.44
C PRO A 80 -19.03 0.04 -15.68
N VAL A 81 -19.98 -0.29 -16.54
CA VAL A 81 -21.17 0.55 -16.76
C VAL A 81 -22.08 0.44 -15.54
N ALA A 82 -22.45 1.58 -14.97
CA ALA A 82 -23.39 1.62 -13.85
C ALA A 82 -24.73 0.95 -14.22
N GLY A 83 -25.35 0.25 -13.27
CA GLY A 83 -26.59 -0.52 -13.50
C GLY A 83 -27.82 0.29 -13.94
N SER A 84 -27.72 1.62 -14.03
CA SER A 84 -28.77 2.52 -14.52
C SER A 84 -28.93 2.54 -16.05
N PHE A 85 -28.01 1.95 -16.81
CA PHE A 85 -28.06 1.91 -18.27
C PHE A 85 -28.59 0.57 -18.77
N ASN A 86 -29.57 0.60 -19.68
CA ASN A 86 -29.98 -0.56 -20.45
C ASN A 86 -29.19 -0.60 -21.76
N ILE A 87 -28.30 -1.59 -21.91
CA ILE A 87 -27.44 -1.74 -23.09
C ILE A 87 -28.02 -2.81 -24.01
N THR A 88 -28.23 -2.46 -25.27
CA THR A 88 -28.76 -3.35 -26.31
C THR A 88 -27.89 -3.29 -27.56
N VAL A 89 -27.83 -4.38 -28.32
CA VAL A 89 -27.18 -4.39 -29.65
C VAL A 89 -28.24 -3.99 -30.67
N GLY A 90 -28.00 -2.89 -31.38
CA GLY A 90 -28.85 -2.43 -32.47
C GLY A 90 -28.80 -3.34 -33.69
N GLU A 91 -29.72 -3.13 -34.63
CA GLU A 91 -29.74 -3.86 -35.92
C GLU A 91 -28.45 -3.66 -36.74
N ASP A 92 -27.74 -2.55 -36.51
CA ASP A 92 -26.46 -2.21 -37.09
C ASP A 92 -25.27 -2.90 -36.41
N GLY A 93 -25.53 -3.79 -35.44
CA GLY A 93 -24.51 -4.47 -34.65
C GLY A 93 -23.85 -3.58 -33.60
N LYS A 94 -24.29 -2.32 -33.47
CA LYS A 94 -23.73 -1.33 -32.55
C LYS A 94 -24.40 -1.33 -31.19
N LEU A 95 -23.63 -1.13 -30.13
CA LEU A 95 -24.17 -0.92 -28.79
C LEU A 95 -24.97 0.37 -28.69
N ARG A 96 -26.15 0.29 -28.09
CA ARG A 96 -27.04 1.40 -27.79
C ARG A 96 -27.41 1.37 -26.32
N SER A 97 -27.41 2.53 -25.68
CA SER A 97 -27.82 2.67 -24.29
C SER A 97 -29.12 3.45 -24.15
N SER A 98 -29.91 3.11 -23.13
CA SER A 98 -31.02 3.93 -22.64
C SER A 98 -30.87 4.12 -21.13
N PRO A 99 -30.70 5.35 -20.61
CA PRO A 99 -30.61 6.63 -21.33
C PRO A 99 -29.38 6.74 -22.23
N ALA A 100 -29.31 7.81 -23.04
CA ALA A 100 -28.15 8.08 -23.90
C ALA A 100 -26.86 8.11 -23.08
N PHE A 101 -25.85 7.39 -23.55
CA PHE A 101 -24.60 7.19 -22.84
C PHE A 101 -23.90 8.53 -22.62
N GLN A 102 -23.49 8.77 -21.38
CA GLN A 102 -22.59 9.84 -21.02
C GLN A 102 -21.35 9.21 -20.40
N PRO A 103 -20.14 9.48 -20.93
CA PRO A 103 -18.91 9.05 -20.29
C PRO A 103 -18.88 9.49 -18.82
N PRO A 104 -18.43 8.64 -17.89
CA PRO A 104 -18.25 9.05 -16.51
C PRO A 104 -17.22 10.18 -16.43
N LEU A 105 -17.40 11.09 -15.47
CA LEU A 105 -16.34 12.01 -15.10
C LEU A 105 -15.25 11.21 -14.38
N ILE A 106 -14.03 11.23 -14.91
CA ILE A 106 -12.91 10.45 -14.38
C ILE A 106 -11.83 11.42 -13.92
N ASN A 107 -11.46 11.31 -12.64
CA ASN A 107 -10.27 11.94 -12.10
C ASN A 107 -9.12 10.93 -12.16
N TRP A 108 -8.03 11.30 -12.84
CA TRP A 108 -6.88 10.43 -13.04
C TRP A 108 -5.80 10.60 -11.97
N ASP A 109 -5.80 11.73 -11.27
CA ASP A 109 -4.64 12.21 -10.52
C ASP A 109 -4.92 12.40 -9.02
N ASP A 110 -6.18 12.56 -8.63
CA ASP A 110 -6.59 12.77 -7.23
C ASP A 110 -7.16 11.49 -6.62
N PRO A 111 -6.39 10.75 -5.79
CA PRO A 111 -6.87 9.53 -5.13
C PRO A 111 -7.95 9.79 -4.08
N ASP A 112 -8.14 11.02 -3.61
CA ASP A 112 -9.17 11.37 -2.62
C ASP A 112 -10.52 11.66 -3.28
N SER A 113 -10.54 12.04 -4.56
CA SER A 113 -11.76 12.22 -5.33
C SER A 113 -12.61 10.94 -5.37
N ALA A 114 -13.94 11.07 -5.29
CA ALA A 114 -14.88 9.97 -5.52
C ALA A 114 -14.88 9.50 -7.00
N GLU A 115 -14.42 10.38 -7.89
CA GLU A 115 -14.29 10.14 -9.33
C GLU A 115 -12.90 9.59 -9.70
N TYR A 116 -12.06 9.30 -8.70
CA TYR A 116 -10.76 8.67 -8.94
C TYR A 116 -10.94 7.36 -9.71
N TRP A 117 -10.19 7.18 -10.80
CA TRP A 117 -10.41 6.09 -11.75
C TRP A 117 -10.47 4.71 -11.09
N VAL A 118 -9.67 4.46 -10.05
CA VAL A 118 -9.70 3.19 -9.28
C VAL A 118 -10.99 3.05 -8.48
N LYS A 119 -11.49 4.12 -7.83
CA LYS A 119 -12.76 4.09 -7.08
C LYS A 119 -13.97 3.90 -7.97
N LEU A 120 -13.86 4.29 -9.24
CA LEU A 120 -14.85 4.00 -10.28
C LEU A 120 -14.79 2.55 -10.79
N GLY A 121 -13.90 1.71 -10.25
CA GLY A 121 -13.69 0.34 -10.71
C GLY A 121 -12.95 0.27 -12.05
N GLY A 122 -12.17 1.29 -12.38
CA GLY A 122 -11.36 1.32 -13.60
C GLY A 122 -10.33 0.19 -13.62
N LEU A 123 -10.24 -0.50 -14.76
CA LEU A 123 -9.28 -1.56 -15.05
C LEU A 123 -8.32 -1.05 -16.11
N ALA A 124 -7.04 -0.97 -15.78
CA ALA A 124 -6.02 -0.60 -16.73
C ALA A 124 -5.68 -1.81 -17.61
N VAL A 125 -6.06 -1.74 -18.89
CA VAL A 125 -5.75 -2.80 -19.87
C VAL A 125 -4.32 -2.64 -20.36
N ARG A 126 -3.84 -1.39 -20.42
CA ARG A 126 -2.46 -1.06 -20.79
C ARG A 126 -2.10 0.35 -20.33
N GLY A 127 -0.93 0.50 -19.72
CA GLY A 127 -0.33 1.82 -19.44
C GLY A 127 0.18 2.54 -20.70
N PHE A 128 0.71 3.76 -20.54
CA PHE A 128 1.16 4.57 -21.67
C PHE A 128 2.30 3.90 -22.46
N GLY A 129 2.05 3.56 -23.73
CA GLY A 129 3.04 3.00 -24.64
C GLY A 129 2.86 3.45 -26.09
N SER A 130 3.82 3.18 -26.98
CA SER A 130 3.78 3.67 -28.36
C SER A 130 2.72 3.02 -29.26
N ALA A 131 2.19 1.84 -28.88
CA ALA A 131 1.20 1.17 -29.72
C ALA A 131 -0.20 1.73 -29.48
N ALA A 132 -0.85 2.11 -30.57
CA ALA A 132 -2.22 2.65 -30.65
C ALA A 132 -3.33 1.59 -30.46
N SER A 133 -2.97 0.39 -29.97
CA SER A 133 -3.90 -0.68 -29.67
C SER A 133 -3.42 -1.56 -28.51
N ALA A 134 -4.35 -2.23 -27.87
CA ALA A 134 -4.11 -3.27 -26.86
C ALA A 134 -5.07 -4.44 -27.11
N GLU A 135 -4.56 -5.67 -27.01
CA GLU A 135 -5.37 -6.89 -27.05
C GLU A 135 -5.51 -7.42 -25.62
N SER A 136 -6.71 -7.81 -25.21
CA SER A 136 -6.90 -8.48 -23.93
C SER A 136 -8.16 -9.34 -23.88
N ARG A 137 -8.19 -10.26 -22.92
CA ARG A 137 -9.38 -10.98 -22.48
C ARG A 137 -9.94 -10.25 -21.27
N LEU A 138 -11.26 -10.12 -21.23
CA LEU A 138 -11.94 -9.27 -20.26
C LEU A 138 -12.84 -10.09 -19.34
N PRO A 139 -13.10 -9.63 -18.10
CA PRO A 139 -14.04 -10.27 -17.21
C PRO A 139 -15.47 -10.01 -17.65
N SER A 140 -16.41 -10.84 -17.20
CA SER A 140 -17.82 -10.66 -17.56
C SER A 140 -18.38 -9.38 -16.95
N ASN A 141 -18.60 -8.37 -17.79
CA ASN A 141 -19.27 -7.13 -17.45
C ASN A 141 -19.64 -6.37 -18.72
N THR A 142 -20.37 -5.26 -18.57
CA THR A 142 -20.48 -4.25 -19.63
C THR A 142 -19.56 -3.09 -19.30
N PHE A 143 -18.71 -2.71 -20.25
CA PHE A 143 -17.67 -1.70 -20.00
C PHE A 143 -17.88 -0.40 -20.78
N VAL A 144 -17.23 0.65 -20.30
CA VAL A 144 -16.82 1.84 -21.06
C VAL A 144 -15.34 1.69 -21.33
N THR A 145 -14.94 1.73 -22.59
CA THR A 145 -13.53 1.81 -22.99
C THR A 145 -13.12 3.26 -23.04
N VAL A 146 -12.03 3.61 -22.34
CA VAL A 146 -11.40 4.92 -22.41
C VAL A 146 -9.99 4.74 -22.97
N ALA A 147 -9.69 5.47 -24.04
CA ALA A 147 -8.35 5.60 -24.57
C ALA A 147 -7.79 6.97 -24.22
N ARG A 148 -6.54 7.00 -23.75
CA ARG A 148 -5.81 8.24 -23.44
C ARG A 148 -4.60 8.34 -24.36
N ALA A 149 -4.30 9.52 -24.85
CA ALA A 149 -3.04 9.82 -25.53
C ALA A 149 -2.27 10.87 -24.74
N ARG A 150 -0.96 10.64 -24.57
CA ARG A 150 -0.02 11.54 -23.91
C ARG A 150 1.08 11.91 -24.90
N ASP A 151 1.37 13.20 -25.02
CA ASP A 151 2.51 13.68 -25.79
C ASP A 151 3.85 13.50 -25.02
N LYS A 152 4.94 13.99 -25.60
CA LYS A 152 6.28 13.93 -24.99
C LYS A 152 6.49 14.90 -23.81
N LEU A 153 5.64 15.92 -23.67
CA LEU A 153 5.69 16.94 -22.62
C LEU A 153 4.76 16.61 -21.45
N GLY A 154 3.92 15.59 -21.61
CA GLY A 154 3.08 15.01 -20.58
C GLY A 154 1.63 15.48 -20.62
N ALA A 155 1.23 16.33 -21.57
CA ALA A 155 -0.18 16.69 -21.68
C ALA A 155 -0.99 15.51 -22.23
N VAL A 156 -2.23 15.37 -21.75
CA VAL A 156 -3.06 14.19 -21.97
C VAL A 156 -4.41 14.62 -22.51
N ALA A 157 -4.91 13.87 -23.50
CA ALA A 157 -6.29 13.89 -23.91
C ALA A 157 -6.90 12.49 -23.82
N ASP A 158 -8.21 12.42 -23.64
CA ASP A 158 -8.96 11.17 -23.52
C ASP A 158 -10.18 11.13 -24.45
N SER A 159 -10.63 9.90 -24.75
CA SER A 159 -11.83 9.63 -25.53
C SER A 159 -12.45 8.34 -25.02
N ALA A 160 -13.78 8.32 -24.91
CA ALA A 160 -14.52 7.20 -24.34
C ALA A 160 -15.54 6.65 -25.34
N VAL A 161 -15.72 5.32 -25.34
CA VAL A 161 -16.72 4.61 -26.11
C VAL A 161 -17.41 3.56 -25.25
N LEU A 162 -18.72 3.38 -25.46
CA LEU A 162 -19.46 2.30 -24.82
C LEU A 162 -19.04 0.95 -25.40
N GLY A 163 -18.76 -0.02 -24.54
CA GLY A 163 -18.37 -1.37 -24.88
C GLY A 163 -16.95 -1.73 -24.43
N PRO A 164 -16.59 -3.03 -24.51
CA PRO A 164 -17.41 -4.13 -24.99
C PRO A 164 -18.42 -4.65 -23.95
N VAL A 165 -19.40 -5.44 -24.41
CA VAL A 165 -20.29 -6.25 -23.57
C VAL A 165 -19.72 -7.66 -23.47
N VAL A 166 -19.32 -8.06 -22.26
CA VAL A 166 -18.65 -9.33 -22.02
C VAL A 166 -19.56 -10.22 -21.19
N GLN A 167 -20.00 -11.32 -21.78
CA GLN A 167 -20.91 -12.29 -21.16
C GLN A 167 -20.12 -13.37 -20.42
N GLN A 168 -20.72 -13.91 -19.36
CA GLN A 168 -20.18 -15.08 -18.70
C GLN A 168 -20.28 -16.31 -19.63
N PRO A 169 -19.19 -17.09 -19.81
CA PRO A 169 -19.25 -18.34 -20.55
C PRO A 169 -20.26 -19.32 -19.95
N ALA A 170 -20.98 -20.05 -20.80
CA ALA A 170 -21.97 -21.04 -20.36
C ALA A 170 -21.39 -22.17 -19.49
N SER A 171 -20.10 -22.48 -19.66
CA SER A 171 -19.35 -23.42 -18.86
C SER A 171 -17.90 -22.94 -18.76
N LEU A 172 -17.31 -23.07 -17.57
CA LEU A 172 -15.92 -22.72 -17.30
C LEU A 172 -15.25 -23.87 -16.56
N SER A 173 -14.06 -24.26 -17.01
CA SER A 173 -13.24 -25.27 -16.35
C SER A 173 -11.96 -24.65 -15.76
N THR A 174 -11.35 -25.32 -14.78
CA THR A 174 -10.03 -24.96 -14.24
C THR A 174 -8.96 -24.91 -15.35
N SER A 175 -9.08 -25.77 -16.37
CA SER A 175 -8.21 -25.77 -17.55
C SER A 175 -8.36 -24.49 -18.36
N ASP A 176 -9.58 -23.98 -18.55
CA ASP A 176 -9.80 -22.71 -19.28
C ASP A 176 -9.11 -21.54 -18.57
N LEU A 177 -9.20 -21.49 -17.24
CA LEU A 177 -8.56 -20.44 -16.41
C LEU A 177 -7.03 -20.51 -16.51
N THR A 178 -6.46 -21.70 -16.30
CA THR A 178 -5.01 -21.91 -16.31
C THR A 178 -4.40 -21.72 -17.70
N ASN A 179 -5.09 -22.14 -18.77
CA ASN A 179 -4.64 -21.89 -20.15
C ASN A 179 -4.55 -20.40 -20.47
N VAL A 180 -5.52 -19.59 -20.03
CA VAL A 180 -5.47 -18.13 -20.24
C VAL A 180 -4.27 -17.50 -19.53
N LEU A 181 -3.98 -17.91 -18.30
CA LEU A 181 -2.79 -17.44 -17.56
C LEU A 181 -1.51 -17.86 -18.28
N ALA A 182 -1.39 -19.13 -18.68
CA ALA A 182 -0.21 -19.63 -19.39
C ALA A 182 0.01 -18.90 -20.73
N GLU A 183 -1.06 -18.68 -21.52
CA GLU A 183 -0.97 -17.89 -22.76
C GLU A 183 -0.51 -16.46 -22.47
N SER A 184 -1.06 -15.80 -21.44
CA SER A 184 -0.66 -14.44 -21.09
C SER A 184 0.82 -14.36 -20.70
N GLN A 185 1.34 -15.34 -19.96
CA GLN A 185 2.77 -15.40 -19.62
C GLN A 185 3.65 -15.52 -20.86
N THR A 186 3.20 -16.25 -21.90
CA THR A 186 3.97 -16.36 -23.16
C THR A 186 4.00 -15.07 -23.97
N SER A 187 3.05 -14.14 -23.75
CA SER A 187 3.02 -12.86 -24.45
C SER A 187 4.21 -11.96 -24.12
N SER A 188 4.80 -12.13 -22.94
CA SER A 188 5.81 -11.21 -22.37
C SER A 188 5.34 -9.75 -22.30
N ASP A 189 4.02 -9.52 -22.27
CA ASP A 189 3.40 -8.21 -22.08
C ASP A 189 2.85 -8.13 -20.65
N PRO A 190 3.45 -7.32 -19.76
CA PRO A 190 3.04 -7.24 -18.36
C PRO A 190 1.59 -6.76 -18.21
N SER A 191 1.10 -5.91 -19.11
CA SER A 191 -0.29 -5.43 -19.06
C SER A 191 -1.28 -6.57 -19.39
N GLN A 192 -0.94 -7.43 -20.35
CA GLN A 192 -1.77 -8.60 -20.67
C GLN A 192 -1.76 -9.63 -19.55
N ILE A 193 -0.63 -9.84 -18.88
CA ILE A 193 -0.53 -10.74 -17.75
C ILE A 193 -1.39 -10.24 -16.58
N LEU A 194 -1.24 -8.96 -16.20
CA LEU A 194 -2.02 -8.34 -15.13
C LEU A 194 -3.53 -8.43 -15.42
N MET A 195 -3.94 -8.03 -16.62
CA MET A 195 -5.35 -8.09 -17.03
C MET A 195 -5.89 -9.52 -17.07
N SER A 196 -5.06 -10.49 -17.47
CA SER A 196 -5.44 -11.92 -17.48
C SER A 196 -5.60 -12.46 -16.06
N VAL A 197 -4.72 -12.09 -15.13
CA VAL A 197 -4.85 -12.42 -13.70
C VAL A 197 -6.15 -11.87 -13.13
N GLN A 198 -6.42 -10.57 -13.32
CA GLN A 198 -7.66 -9.94 -12.84
C GLN A 198 -8.91 -10.63 -13.42
N THR A 199 -8.89 -10.90 -14.74
CA THR A 199 -10.00 -11.57 -15.43
C THR A 199 -10.22 -12.99 -14.91
N VAL A 200 -9.16 -13.75 -14.69
CA VAL A 200 -9.25 -15.13 -14.18
C VAL A 200 -9.77 -15.14 -12.75
N MET A 201 -9.27 -14.23 -11.89
CA MET A 201 -9.68 -14.17 -10.49
C MET A 201 -11.13 -13.71 -10.30
N SER A 202 -11.67 -12.85 -11.18
CA SER A 202 -13.09 -12.50 -11.12
C SER A 202 -14.03 -13.65 -11.54
N MET A 203 -13.50 -14.64 -12.27
CA MET A 203 -14.27 -15.76 -12.81
C MET A 203 -14.07 -17.06 -12.01
N SER A 204 -13.01 -17.15 -11.20
CA SER A 204 -12.63 -18.38 -10.48
C SER A 204 -13.70 -18.85 -9.50
N GLY A 205 -14.48 -17.94 -8.90
CA GLY A 205 -15.60 -18.27 -8.02
C GLY A 205 -16.76 -19.02 -8.70
N SER A 206 -16.74 -19.13 -10.03
CA SER A 206 -17.75 -19.87 -10.82
C SER A 206 -17.34 -21.30 -11.15
N VAL A 207 -16.15 -21.75 -10.73
CA VAL A 207 -15.63 -23.10 -11.03
C VAL A 207 -15.62 -23.95 -9.75
N ASP A 208 -16.30 -25.10 -9.79
CA ASP A 208 -16.34 -26.05 -8.69
C ASP A 208 -15.02 -26.85 -8.62
N GLY A 209 -14.26 -26.67 -7.53
CA GLY A 209 -13.05 -27.46 -7.22
C GLY A 209 -11.79 -27.00 -7.97
N GLU A 210 -10.66 -26.96 -7.24
CA GLU A 210 -9.30 -26.60 -7.73
C GLU A 210 -8.93 -25.11 -7.81
N SER A 211 -9.48 -24.27 -6.92
CA SER A 211 -9.04 -22.87 -6.77
C SER A 211 -7.53 -22.70 -6.49
N SER A 212 -6.88 -23.67 -5.82
CA SER A 212 -5.45 -23.58 -5.49
C SER A 212 -4.52 -23.63 -6.70
N ALA A 213 -4.83 -24.42 -7.73
CA ALA A 213 -4.02 -24.49 -8.95
C ALA A 213 -4.07 -23.17 -9.74
N VAL A 214 -5.27 -22.58 -9.83
CA VAL A 214 -5.48 -21.27 -10.46
C VAL A 214 -4.73 -20.17 -9.68
N THR A 215 -4.83 -20.19 -8.35
CA THR A 215 -4.15 -19.24 -7.46
C THR A 215 -2.63 -19.32 -7.63
N ALA A 216 -2.07 -20.53 -7.59
CA ALA A 216 -0.63 -20.74 -7.76
C ALA A 216 -0.14 -20.21 -9.12
N MET A 217 -0.88 -20.50 -10.20
CA MET A 217 -0.53 -20.03 -11.53
C MET A 217 -0.69 -18.51 -11.69
N ALA A 218 -1.69 -17.91 -11.05
CA ALA A 218 -1.87 -16.47 -11.04
C ALA A 218 -0.71 -15.76 -10.32
N LEU A 219 -0.26 -16.30 -9.17
CA LEU A 219 0.90 -15.77 -8.45
C LEU A 219 2.20 -15.95 -9.25
N ASP A 220 2.38 -17.08 -9.93
CA ASP A 220 3.54 -17.28 -10.81
C ASP A 220 3.52 -16.29 -12.00
N ALA A 221 2.33 -15.94 -12.51
CA ALA A 221 2.16 -14.92 -13.54
C ALA A 221 2.48 -13.51 -13.01
N LEU A 222 2.04 -13.17 -11.80
CA LEU A 222 2.41 -11.90 -11.17
C LEU A 222 3.92 -11.82 -10.89
N ALA A 223 4.53 -12.91 -10.44
CA ALA A 223 5.97 -12.96 -10.22
C ALA A 223 6.75 -12.67 -11.52
N SER A 224 6.30 -13.18 -12.68
CA SER A 224 6.97 -12.88 -13.95
C SER A 224 6.86 -11.41 -14.36
N VAL A 225 5.74 -10.73 -14.05
CA VAL A 225 5.57 -9.29 -14.31
C VAL A 225 6.66 -8.47 -13.63
N THR A 226 7.03 -8.81 -12.39
CA THR A 226 8.08 -8.08 -11.64
C THR A 226 9.46 -8.10 -12.31
N THR A 227 9.67 -9.02 -13.27
CA THR A 227 10.92 -9.08 -14.05
C THR A 227 10.86 -8.29 -15.36
N MET A 228 9.68 -7.84 -15.77
CA MET A 228 9.41 -7.19 -17.07
C MET A 228 9.19 -5.69 -16.97
N VAL A 229 8.77 -5.20 -15.80
CA VAL A 229 8.32 -3.82 -15.59
C VAL A 229 9.32 -2.97 -14.84
N ASP A 230 9.17 -1.66 -14.98
CA ASP A 230 9.77 -0.70 -14.06
C ASP A 230 8.91 -0.53 -12.79
N GLY A 231 9.51 0.00 -11.74
CA GLY A 231 8.82 0.30 -10.47
C GLY A 231 7.92 1.54 -10.54
N SER A 232 7.24 1.77 -11.67
CA SER A 232 6.30 2.88 -11.81
C SER A 232 5.10 2.73 -10.87
N ASP A 233 4.63 3.85 -10.31
CA ASP A 233 3.51 3.87 -9.36
C ASP A 233 2.26 3.16 -9.89
N GLU A 234 1.91 3.36 -11.17
CA GLU A 234 0.77 2.71 -11.82
C GLU A 234 0.93 1.17 -11.82
N THR A 235 2.14 0.68 -12.13
CA THR A 235 2.42 -0.75 -12.14
C THR A 235 2.38 -1.33 -10.73
N LEU A 236 3.00 -0.67 -9.76
CA LEU A 236 2.97 -1.07 -8.35
C LEU A 236 1.53 -1.10 -7.81
N GLN A 237 0.71 -0.12 -8.20
CA GLN A 237 -0.69 -0.06 -7.84
C GLN A 237 -1.47 -1.26 -8.40
N GLN A 238 -1.29 -1.58 -9.69
CA GLN A 238 -1.94 -2.72 -10.35
C GLN A 238 -1.50 -4.06 -9.75
N MET A 239 -0.20 -4.20 -9.45
CA MET A 239 0.36 -5.39 -8.82
C MET A 239 -0.23 -5.62 -7.42
N GLY A 240 -0.27 -4.59 -6.58
CA GLY A 240 -0.87 -4.68 -5.24
C GLY A 240 -2.34 -5.09 -5.30
N THR A 241 -3.12 -4.44 -6.17
CA THR A 241 -4.54 -4.79 -6.39
C THR A 241 -4.71 -6.23 -6.92
N ALA A 242 -3.86 -6.67 -7.86
CA ALA A 242 -3.91 -8.03 -8.39
C ALA A 242 -3.61 -9.07 -7.31
N VAL A 243 -2.61 -8.83 -6.45
CA VAL A 243 -2.30 -9.71 -5.31
C VAL A 243 -3.50 -9.79 -4.36
N THR A 244 -4.12 -8.66 -4.00
CA THR A 244 -5.34 -8.64 -3.17
C THR A 244 -6.45 -9.50 -3.78
N GLN A 245 -6.71 -9.37 -5.08
CA GLN A 245 -7.75 -10.14 -5.77
C GLN A 245 -7.44 -11.63 -5.82
N VAL A 246 -6.18 -12.00 -6.08
CA VAL A 246 -5.74 -13.40 -6.08
C VAL A 246 -5.97 -14.04 -4.72
N ILE A 247 -5.56 -13.37 -3.64
CA ILE A 247 -5.69 -13.90 -2.28
C ILE A 247 -7.16 -13.95 -1.83
N ALA A 248 -7.95 -12.90 -2.08
CA ALA A 248 -9.36 -12.86 -1.69
C ALA A 248 -10.22 -13.94 -2.38
N GLY A 249 -9.85 -14.37 -3.60
CA GLY A 249 -10.56 -15.42 -4.34
C GLY A 249 -10.11 -16.86 -4.05
N SER A 250 -9.18 -17.07 -3.11
CA SER A 250 -8.50 -18.35 -2.90
C SER A 250 -8.71 -18.92 -1.49
N ALA A 251 -8.58 -20.25 -1.36
CA ALA A 251 -8.41 -20.86 -0.05
C ALA A 251 -6.98 -20.57 0.45
N ALA A 252 -6.85 -20.12 1.68
CA ALA A 252 -5.57 -19.66 2.21
C ALA A 252 -4.67 -20.85 2.59
N ASP A 253 -3.73 -21.19 1.71
CA ASP A 253 -2.63 -22.11 2.02
C ASP A 253 -1.31 -21.35 2.18
N LYS A 254 -0.42 -21.86 3.03
CA LYS A 254 0.87 -21.24 3.32
C LYS A 254 1.69 -20.96 2.08
N SER A 255 1.70 -21.87 1.10
CA SER A 255 2.51 -21.73 -0.12
C SER A 255 2.02 -20.55 -0.95
N SER A 256 0.71 -20.43 -1.15
CA SER A 256 0.10 -19.31 -1.88
C SER A 256 0.33 -17.98 -1.16
N LEU A 257 0.15 -17.93 0.17
CA LEU A 257 0.38 -16.71 0.95
C LEU A 257 1.85 -16.28 0.95
N THR A 258 2.79 -17.23 1.02
CA THR A 258 4.23 -16.94 0.93
C THR A 258 4.60 -16.41 -0.45
N LYS A 259 4.12 -17.06 -1.53
CA LYS A 259 4.35 -16.58 -2.90
C LYS A 259 3.78 -15.18 -3.12
N ALA A 260 2.59 -14.88 -2.60
CA ALA A 260 2.01 -13.54 -2.69
C ALA A 260 2.87 -12.51 -1.96
N ALA A 261 3.39 -12.85 -0.78
CA ALA A 261 4.33 -12.01 -0.06
C ALA A 261 5.64 -11.78 -0.84
N ASP A 262 6.17 -12.81 -1.51
CA ASP A 262 7.37 -12.70 -2.35
C ASP A 262 7.15 -11.84 -3.61
N VAL A 263 5.93 -11.86 -4.18
CA VAL A 263 5.54 -10.94 -5.27
C VAL A 263 5.55 -9.49 -4.77
N ILE A 264 4.98 -9.21 -3.60
CA ILE A 264 5.01 -7.86 -3.00
C ILE A 264 6.44 -7.43 -2.69
N GLU A 265 7.28 -8.32 -2.12
CA GLU A 265 8.70 -8.04 -1.88
C GLU A 265 9.41 -7.62 -3.18
N SER A 266 9.16 -8.37 -4.26
CA SER A 266 9.74 -8.07 -5.57
C SER A 266 9.26 -6.72 -6.11
N CYS A 267 7.99 -6.35 -5.88
CA CYS A 267 7.47 -5.02 -6.23
C CYS A 267 8.16 -3.91 -5.44
N LEU A 268 8.37 -4.11 -4.13
CA LEU A 268 9.08 -3.14 -3.29
C LEU A 268 10.55 -2.98 -3.70
N ALA A 269 11.19 -4.04 -4.18
CA ALA A 269 12.54 -3.98 -4.74
C ALA A 269 12.61 -3.14 -6.03
N LEU A 270 11.54 -3.10 -6.83
CA LEU A 270 11.44 -2.24 -8.02
C LEU A 270 11.25 -0.76 -7.66
N ALA A 271 10.65 -0.46 -6.50
CA ALA A 271 10.34 0.88 -6.02
C ALA A 271 11.57 1.63 -5.47
N SER A 272 12.67 1.61 -6.22
CA SER A 272 13.97 2.15 -5.77
C SER A 272 13.94 3.66 -5.50
N ASP A 273 13.11 4.40 -6.26
CA ASP A 273 12.90 5.85 -6.15
C ASP A 273 11.82 6.23 -5.12
N GLY A 274 11.23 5.23 -4.45
CA GLY A 274 10.17 5.38 -3.47
C GLY A 274 8.79 4.97 -4.00
N VAL A 275 7.77 5.15 -3.16
CA VAL A 275 6.40 4.70 -3.42
C VAL A 275 5.42 5.83 -3.11
N SER A 276 4.57 6.20 -4.07
CA SER A 276 3.48 7.16 -3.84
C SER A 276 2.43 6.65 -2.86
N ALA A 277 1.58 7.53 -2.33
CA ALA A 277 0.50 7.14 -1.42
C ALA A 277 -0.47 6.14 -2.05
N ALA A 278 -0.81 6.32 -3.33
CA ALA A 278 -1.75 5.46 -4.06
C ALA A 278 -1.17 4.06 -4.34
N ALA A 279 0.07 3.99 -4.83
CA ALA A 279 0.75 2.71 -5.05
C ALA A 279 0.98 1.98 -3.72
N GLY A 280 1.40 2.72 -2.69
CA GLY A 280 1.59 2.19 -1.35
C GLY A 280 0.30 1.64 -0.75
N ALA A 281 -0.85 2.31 -0.97
CA ALA A 281 -2.14 1.85 -0.47
C ALA A 281 -2.56 0.52 -1.10
N SER A 282 -2.32 0.34 -2.41
CA SER A 282 -2.57 -0.93 -3.09
C SER A 282 -1.65 -2.05 -2.61
N LEU A 283 -0.34 -1.79 -2.45
CA LEU A 283 0.60 -2.78 -1.91
C LEU A 283 0.24 -3.16 -0.46
N LEU A 284 -0.10 -2.17 0.35
CA LEU A 284 -0.54 -2.37 1.74
C LEU A 284 -1.86 -3.17 1.81
N GLY A 285 -2.79 -2.94 0.88
CA GLY A 285 -3.99 -3.76 0.72
C GLY A 285 -3.68 -5.22 0.36
N GLY A 286 -2.65 -5.47 -0.44
CA GLY A 286 -2.11 -6.81 -0.70
C GLY A 286 -1.61 -7.47 0.58
N ILE A 287 -0.80 -6.77 1.37
CA ILE A 287 -0.28 -7.24 2.66
C ILE A 287 -1.42 -7.54 3.63
N ALA A 288 -2.40 -6.63 3.75
CA ALA A 288 -3.57 -6.80 4.61
C ALA A 288 -4.38 -8.04 4.23
N SER A 289 -4.60 -8.25 2.93
CA SER A 289 -5.32 -9.42 2.42
C SER A 289 -4.59 -10.74 2.73
N ILE A 290 -3.27 -10.78 2.60
CA ILE A 290 -2.47 -11.95 3.00
C ILE A 290 -2.60 -12.20 4.51
N GLY A 291 -2.54 -11.15 5.33
CA GLY A 291 -2.70 -11.21 6.78
C GLY A 291 -4.06 -11.76 7.20
N GLY A 292 -5.16 -11.23 6.66
CA GLY A 292 -6.52 -11.70 6.96
C GLY A 292 -6.72 -13.18 6.60
N SER A 293 -6.20 -13.59 5.43
CA SER A 293 -6.25 -14.98 4.98
C SER A 293 -5.39 -15.93 5.82
N SER A 294 -4.33 -15.46 6.47
CA SER A 294 -3.45 -16.30 7.28
C SER A 294 -4.12 -16.92 8.51
N SER A 295 -5.25 -16.37 8.97
CA SER A 295 -6.04 -16.88 10.11
C SER A 295 -6.51 -18.34 9.95
N GLN A 296 -6.49 -18.89 8.74
CA GLN A 296 -6.85 -20.28 8.45
C GLN A 296 -5.70 -21.28 8.62
N LEU A 297 -4.46 -20.80 8.81
CA LEU A 297 -3.27 -21.62 8.95
C LEU A 297 -3.04 -22.08 10.40
N ASP A 298 -2.15 -23.06 10.60
CA ASP A 298 -1.69 -23.40 11.95
C ASP A 298 -0.73 -22.34 12.52
N SER A 299 -0.54 -22.34 13.84
CA SER A 299 0.23 -21.29 14.52
C SER A 299 1.70 -21.16 14.07
N THR A 300 2.33 -22.25 13.63
CA THR A 300 3.73 -22.21 13.14
C THR A 300 3.79 -21.58 11.76
N GLU A 301 2.80 -21.89 10.92
CA GLU A 301 2.66 -21.30 9.60
C GLU A 301 2.26 -19.83 9.65
N VAL A 302 1.30 -19.47 10.51
CA VAL A 302 0.92 -18.07 10.80
C VAL A 302 2.15 -17.28 11.19
N LYS A 303 2.96 -17.77 12.14
CA LYS A 303 4.20 -17.09 12.55
C LYS A 303 5.14 -16.78 11.38
N SER A 304 5.33 -17.74 10.48
CA SER A 304 6.19 -17.57 9.30
C SER A 304 5.65 -16.49 8.36
N VAL A 305 4.35 -16.52 8.07
CA VAL A 305 3.70 -15.53 7.18
C VAL A 305 3.71 -14.15 7.85
N SER A 306 3.30 -14.05 9.11
CA SER A 306 3.31 -12.83 9.91
C SER A 306 4.68 -12.14 9.99
N SER A 307 5.75 -12.92 10.18
CA SER A 307 7.12 -12.39 10.19
C SER A 307 7.49 -11.76 8.84
N LYS A 308 7.06 -12.38 7.74
CA LYS A 308 7.25 -11.81 6.40
C LYS A 308 6.40 -10.56 6.19
N LEU A 309 5.13 -10.56 6.60
CA LEU A 309 4.24 -9.40 6.45
C LEU A 309 4.74 -8.18 7.22
N THR A 310 5.20 -8.36 8.46
CA THR A 310 5.77 -7.26 9.24
C THR A 310 7.05 -6.70 8.60
N SER A 311 7.88 -7.55 7.98
CA SER A 311 9.00 -7.10 7.15
C SER A 311 8.54 -6.29 5.94
N LEU A 312 7.56 -6.79 5.19
CA LEU A 312 7.04 -6.10 4.00
C LEU A 312 6.47 -4.72 4.32
N VAL A 313 5.79 -4.55 5.47
CA VAL A 313 5.30 -3.23 5.89
C VAL A 313 6.46 -2.30 6.27
N SER A 314 7.51 -2.81 6.91
CA SER A 314 8.74 -2.04 7.17
C SER A 314 9.42 -1.63 5.85
N ASP A 315 9.55 -2.54 4.90
CA ASP A 315 10.15 -2.28 3.59
C ASP A 315 9.32 -1.27 2.76
N LEU A 316 7.98 -1.38 2.81
CA LEU A 316 7.09 -0.40 2.20
C LEU A 316 7.21 0.98 2.85
N GLY A 317 7.32 1.05 4.18
CA GLY A 317 7.54 2.31 4.88
C GLY A 317 8.88 2.94 4.53
N GLN A 318 9.96 2.16 4.45
CA GLN A 318 11.27 2.63 3.98
C GLN A 318 11.21 3.12 2.53
N ALA A 319 10.47 2.43 1.65
CA ALA A 319 10.28 2.88 0.28
C ALA A 319 9.47 4.20 0.23
N ALA A 320 8.40 4.33 1.01
CA ALA A 320 7.61 5.55 1.09
C ALA A 320 8.43 6.74 1.63
N VAL A 321 9.28 6.53 2.64
CA VAL A 321 10.15 7.60 3.19
C VAL A 321 11.13 8.15 2.15
N LYS A 322 11.62 7.35 1.19
CA LYS A 322 12.53 7.83 0.14
C LYS A 322 11.89 8.90 -0.76
N PHE A 323 10.56 8.87 -0.88
CA PHE A 323 9.80 9.84 -1.66
C PHE A 323 9.61 11.18 -0.94
N LEU A 324 9.85 11.23 0.38
CA LEU A 324 9.59 12.39 1.22
C LEU A 324 10.78 13.36 1.31
N GLN A 325 10.47 14.64 1.30
CA GLN A 325 11.38 15.69 1.76
C GLN A 325 11.34 15.81 3.30
N ALA A 326 12.41 16.37 3.88
CA ALA A 326 12.44 16.64 5.31
C ALA A 326 11.31 17.61 5.71
N GLY A 327 10.53 17.23 6.73
CA GLY A 327 9.34 17.94 7.20
C GLY A 327 8.03 17.40 6.63
N GLU A 328 8.08 16.53 5.61
CA GLU A 328 6.87 15.95 5.02
C GLU A 328 6.39 14.71 5.77
N VAL A 329 5.10 14.43 5.61
CA VAL A 329 4.40 13.26 6.13
C VAL A 329 3.62 12.66 4.98
N GLN A 330 3.70 11.34 4.83
CA GLN A 330 2.87 10.58 3.90
C GLN A 330 2.07 9.55 4.67
N GLU A 331 0.76 9.56 4.43
CA GLU A 331 -0.17 8.58 4.95
C GLU A 331 -0.55 7.59 3.84
N ILE A 332 -0.56 6.31 4.18
CA ILE A 332 -0.92 5.19 3.31
C ILE A 332 -1.97 4.39 4.05
N ASN A 333 -3.11 4.13 3.39
CA ASN A 333 -4.27 3.52 4.04
C ASN A 333 -4.86 2.41 3.16
N SER A 334 -5.02 1.22 3.72
CA SER A 334 -5.68 0.08 3.08
C SER A 334 -6.88 -0.44 3.87
N VAL A 335 -7.47 0.40 4.73
CA VAL A 335 -8.61 0.03 5.57
C VAL A 335 -9.89 -0.05 4.76
N ASP A 336 -10.60 -1.16 4.91
CA ASP A 336 -11.84 -1.46 4.21
C ASP A 336 -13.06 -0.75 4.84
N GLU A 337 -14.24 -0.99 4.25
CA GLU A 337 -15.50 -0.44 4.75
C GLU A 337 -15.90 -0.95 6.14
N SER A 338 -15.38 -2.10 6.56
CA SER A 338 -15.62 -2.67 7.89
C SER A 338 -14.74 -2.02 8.97
N GLY A 339 -13.74 -1.23 8.56
CA GLY A 339 -12.73 -0.64 9.43
C GLY A 339 -11.60 -1.59 9.79
N GLU A 340 -11.44 -2.71 9.06
CA GLU A 340 -10.31 -3.63 9.16
C GLU A 340 -9.26 -3.29 8.11
N GLY A 341 -7.98 -3.46 8.43
CA GLY A 341 -6.88 -3.28 7.47
C GLY A 341 -5.66 -2.67 8.12
N ILE A 342 -4.81 -2.04 7.31
CA ILE A 342 -3.56 -1.45 7.77
C ILE A 342 -3.53 0.03 7.41
N LYS A 343 -3.14 0.87 8.37
CA LYS A 343 -2.74 2.26 8.14
C LYS A 343 -1.27 2.39 8.39
N MET A 344 -0.60 3.21 7.59
CA MET A 344 0.79 3.53 7.78
C MET A 344 0.97 5.03 7.61
N ALA A 345 1.71 5.64 8.52
CA ALA A 345 2.15 7.01 8.40
C ALA A 345 3.67 7.03 8.50
N VAL A 346 4.31 7.67 7.54
CA VAL A 346 5.75 7.86 7.52
C VAL A 346 6.09 9.33 7.50
N THR A 347 7.13 9.72 8.22
CA THR A 347 7.65 11.09 8.18
C THR A 347 9.17 11.08 8.20
N LYS A 348 9.73 12.06 7.51
CA LYS A 348 11.17 12.32 7.46
C LYS A 348 11.40 13.68 8.10
N GLN A 349 12.23 13.76 9.12
CA GLN A 349 12.53 15.03 9.81
C GLN A 349 14.02 15.22 10.00
N SER A 350 14.46 16.49 10.11
CA SER A 350 15.85 16.73 10.45
C SER A 350 16.14 16.33 11.89
N SER A 351 17.31 15.74 12.13
CA SER A 351 17.78 15.35 13.47
C SER A 351 17.75 16.51 14.47
N ALA A 352 17.99 17.74 14.00
CA ALA A 352 17.98 18.95 14.82
C ALA A 352 16.56 19.36 15.24
N GLU A 353 15.59 19.28 14.33
CA GLU A 353 14.19 19.55 14.65
C GLU A 353 13.65 18.51 15.61
N VAL A 354 13.88 17.23 15.36
CA VAL A 354 13.40 16.18 16.27
C VAL A 354 14.01 16.33 17.68
N ALA A 355 15.29 16.69 17.80
CA ALA A 355 15.91 16.90 19.10
C ALA A 355 15.30 18.09 19.86
N SER A 356 14.88 19.15 19.16
CA SER A 356 14.41 20.40 19.77
C SER A 356 12.89 20.48 19.97
N LEU A 357 12.11 19.89 19.07
CA LEU A 357 10.65 19.94 19.05
C LEU A 357 10.00 18.59 19.40
N GLY A 358 10.75 17.48 19.26
CA GLY A 358 10.18 16.14 19.28
C GLY A 358 9.52 15.78 17.95
N VAL A 359 8.72 14.71 17.96
CA VAL A 359 7.88 14.31 16.81
C VAL A 359 6.45 14.12 17.29
N GLN A 360 5.50 14.69 16.57
CA GLN A 360 4.08 14.49 16.82
C GLN A 360 3.43 13.94 15.55
N MET A 361 2.83 12.76 15.66
CA MET A 361 1.95 12.17 14.64
C MET A 361 0.63 11.81 15.33
N GLN A 362 -0.42 11.49 14.56
CA GLN A 362 -1.80 11.38 15.08
C GLN A 362 -1.95 10.58 16.39
N ARG A 363 -1.17 9.51 16.57
CA ARG A 363 -1.19 8.63 17.75
C ARG A 363 0.18 8.42 18.39
N LEU A 364 1.22 9.11 17.90
CA LEU A 364 2.59 8.99 18.38
C LEU A 364 3.09 10.34 18.87
N SER A 365 3.62 10.38 20.08
CA SER A 365 4.28 11.55 20.66
C SER A 365 5.68 11.16 21.11
N ILE A 366 6.68 11.77 20.50
CA ILE A 366 8.08 11.71 20.92
C ILE A 366 8.41 13.08 21.54
N PRO A 367 8.72 13.16 22.84
CA PRO A 367 8.99 14.44 23.49
C PRO A 367 10.29 15.07 22.97
N ALA A 368 10.35 16.41 23.06
CA ALA A 368 11.59 17.14 22.84
C ALA A 368 12.66 16.66 23.83
N GLY A 369 13.90 16.47 23.36
CA GLY A 369 14.97 15.93 24.20
C GLY A 369 14.99 14.40 24.33
N ALA A 370 14.05 13.65 23.74
CA ALA A 370 14.10 12.18 23.70
C ALA A 370 15.41 11.63 23.10
N PHE A 371 16.09 12.43 22.27
CA PHE A 371 17.38 12.11 21.66
C PHE A 371 18.54 12.95 22.20
N ALA A 372 18.32 13.76 23.26
CA ALA A 372 19.34 14.65 23.81
C ALA A 372 20.58 13.87 24.30
N GLY A 373 21.77 14.42 24.08
CA GLY A 373 23.03 13.81 24.54
C GLY A 373 23.51 12.61 23.72
N ARG A 374 22.74 12.15 22.72
CA ARG A 374 23.22 11.19 21.71
C ARG A 374 23.81 12.00 20.55
N ARG A 375 25.03 11.64 20.13
CA ARG A 375 25.51 12.05 18.81
C ARG A 375 24.71 11.25 17.78
N LEU A 376 23.63 11.84 17.27
CA LEU A 376 23.15 11.50 15.93
C LEU A 376 24.34 11.78 15.00
N ASP A 377 24.76 10.79 14.23
CA ASP A 377 25.99 10.89 13.45
C ASP A 377 25.93 12.17 12.60
N ALA A 378 26.99 12.99 12.59
CA ALA A 378 26.94 14.29 11.92
C ALA A 378 26.77 14.15 10.39
N SER A 379 27.03 12.95 9.85
CA SER A 379 26.72 12.59 8.45
C SER A 379 25.26 12.22 8.21
N CYS A 380 24.49 11.97 9.28
CA CYS A 380 23.09 11.60 9.25
C CYS A 380 22.22 12.75 9.75
N GLY A 381 21.84 13.65 8.85
CA GLY A 381 21.03 14.83 9.21
C GLY A 381 19.54 14.55 9.37
N GLU A 382 19.09 13.31 9.13
CA GLU A 382 17.68 12.95 9.01
C GLU A 382 17.33 11.79 9.95
N MET A 383 16.09 11.83 10.46
CA MET A 383 15.44 10.74 11.15
C MET A 383 14.13 10.42 10.46
N GLU A 384 13.82 9.13 10.45
CA GLU A 384 12.68 8.56 9.78
C GLU A 384 11.82 7.93 10.87
N VAL A 385 10.53 8.25 10.85
CA VAL A 385 9.56 7.68 11.79
C VAL A 385 8.47 7.04 10.97
N GLN A 386 8.30 5.73 11.17
CA GLN A 386 7.21 4.95 10.64
C GLN A 386 6.30 4.53 11.78
N VAL A 387 5.01 4.74 11.56
CA VAL A 387 3.93 4.24 12.38
C VAL A 387 3.07 3.33 11.52
N THR A 388 2.74 2.15 12.02
CA THR A 388 1.80 1.23 11.38
C THR A 388 0.70 0.87 12.35
N GLU A 389 -0.54 1.05 11.95
CA GLU A 389 -1.73 0.63 12.69
C GLU A 389 -2.38 -0.55 11.99
N TRP A 390 -2.37 -1.71 12.63
CA TRP A 390 -3.11 -2.89 12.22
C TRP A 390 -4.47 -2.81 12.91
N LEU A 391 -5.51 -2.45 12.15
CA LEU A 391 -6.85 -2.25 12.69
C LEU A 391 -7.64 -3.55 12.59
N LYS A 392 -8.19 -3.99 13.73
CA LYS A 392 -8.90 -5.25 13.91
C LYS A 392 -8.10 -6.50 13.49
N SER A 393 -6.78 -6.38 13.43
CA SER A 393 -5.89 -7.43 12.94
C SER A 393 -4.61 -7.44 13.77
N ASN A 394 -4.32 -8.57 14.41
CA ASN A 394 -3.07 -8.75 15.15
C ASN A 394 -2.09 -9.57 14.30
N PRO A 395 -1.02 -8.98 13.73
CA PRO A 395 -0.03 -9.73 12.96
C PRO A 395 0.72 -10.76 13.82
N TYR A 396 0.63 -10.68 15.16
CA TYR A 396 1.25 -11.62 16.10
C TYR A 396 0.23 -12.57 16.74
N SER A 397 -0.89 -12.85 16.07
CA SER A 397 -1.97 -13.71 16.55
C SER A 397 -1.54 -15.14 16.92
N TYR A 398 -0.39 -15.61 16.41
CA TYR A 398 0.23 -16.89 16.76
C TYR A 398 0.74 -16.96 18.22
N THR A 399 0.87 -15.83 18.90
CA THR A 399 1.27 -15.74 20.32
C THR A 399 0.41 -14.70 21.02
N GLN A 400 -0.56 -15.15 21.83
CA GLN A 400 -1.56 -14.26 22.45
C GLN A 400 -1.26 -13.98 23.92
N LYS A 401 -0.54 -14.88 24.58
CA LYS A 401 -0.32 -14.79 26.03
C LYS A 401 0.66 -13.67 26.35
N VAL A 402 0.31 -12.84 27.33
CA VAL A 402 1.22 -11.82 27.85
C VAL A 402 2.09 -12.44 28.95
N VAL A 403 3.41 -12.44 28.76
CA VAL A 403 4.38 -12.95 29.73
C VAL A 403 4.28 -12.16 31.04
N GLY A 404 4.18 -12.88 32.16
CA GLY A 404 4.07 -12.27 33.50
C GLY A 404 2.65 -11.87 33.92
N SER A 405 1.66 -11.99 33.02
CA SER A 405 0.23 -11.70 33.27
C SER A 405 -0.65 -12.93 32.98
N GLU A 406 -1.89 -12.90 33.47
CA GLU A 406 -2.94 -13.86 33.11
C GLU A 406 -3.72 -13.43 31.85
N GLY A 407 -3.52 -12.19 31.40
CA GLY A 407 -4.18 -11.65 30.22
C GLY A 407 -3.60 -12.14 28.89
N SER A 408 -4.38 -11.90 27.83
CA SER A 408 -4.00 -12.20 26.45
C SER A 408 -4.40 -11.08 25.49
N VAL A 409 -3.59 -10.87 24.47
CA VAL A 409 -3.90 -9.98 23.34
C VAL A 409 -4.77 -10.75 22.34
N ALA A 410 -5.93 -10.20 22.00
CA ALA A 410 -6.86 -10.84 21.06
C ALA A 410 -6.27 -10.93 19.64
N GLU A 411 -6.74 -11.90 18.86
CA GLU A 411 -6.35 -12.06 17.43
C GLU A 411 -6.82 -10.88 16.57
N SER A 412 -7.93 -10.25 16.96
CA SER A 412 -8.48 -9.06 16.31
C SER A 412 -8.14 -7.77 17.05
N ALA A 413 -7.17 -7.79 17.97
CA ALA A 413 -6.76 -6.57 18.67
C ALA A 413 -6.13 -5.57 17.67
N ASP A 414 -6.42 -4.28 17.88
CA ASP A 414 -5.66 -3.23 17.20
C ASP A 414 -4.20 -3.28 17.68
N VAL A 415 -3.27 -3.34 16.73
CA VAL A 415 -1.82 -3.33 17.00
C VAL A 415 -1.19 -2.09 16.40
N PHE A 416 -0.35 -1.41 17.16
CA PHE A 416 0.33 -0.19 16.74
C PHE A 416 1.84 -0.39 16.77
N SER A 417 2.47 -0.48 15.61
CA SER A 417 3.91 -0.62 15.44
C SER A 417 4.57 0.74 15.27
N VAL A 418 5.69 0.93 15.97
CA VAL A 418 6.55 2.11 15.85
C VAL A 418 7.92 1.64 15.42
N GLU A 419 8.44 2.26 14.37
CA GLU A 419 9.82 2.12 13.91
C GLU A 419 10.44 3.52 13.74
N ILE A 420 11.47 3.81 14.54
CA ILE A 420 12.24 5.05 14.47
C ILE A 420 13.65 4.70 14.04
N THR A 421 14.06 5.17 12.86
CA THR A 421 15.37 4.92 12.29
C THR A 421 16.15 6.22 12.07
N SER A 422 17.46 6.13 12.21
CA SER A 422 18.41 7.16 11.81
C SER A 422 19.49 6.48 10.98
N CYS A 423 19.57 6.84 9.70
CA CYS A 423 20.45 6.20 8.71
C CYS A 423 20.29 4.67 8.67
N SER A 424 19.05 4.20 8.59
CA SER A 424 18.71 2.76 8.53
C SER A 424 19.06 1.96 9.79
N PHE A 425 19.50 2.61 10.87
CA PHE A 425 19.69 1.97 12.17
C PHE A 425 18.56 2.35 13.12
N PRO A 426 18.07 1.43 13.96
CA PRO A 426 17.11 1.77 15.01
C PRO A 426 17.67 2.87 15.92
N ALA A 427 16.92 3.96 16.06
CA ALA A 427 17.30 5.05 16.94
C ALA A 427 17.21 4.60 18.41
N VAL A 428 17.97 5.24 19.29
CA VAL A 428 17.90 5.00 20.74
C VAL A 428 17.35 6.24 21.42
N VAL A 429 16.18 6.12 22.04
CA VAL A 429 15.56 7.18 22.84
C VAL A 429 15.96 7.07 24.31
N LEU A 430 16.11 8.20 24.98
CA LEU A 430 16.34 8.30 26.42
C LEU A 430 15.06 8.61 27.19
N GLU A 431 14.11 9.29 26.55
CA GLU A 431 12.79 9.53 27.10
C GLU A 431 11.76 8.58 26.48
N PRO A 432 10.73 8.16 27.24
CA PRO A 432 9.69 7.30 26.71
C PRO A 432 8.95 7.97 25.55
N VAL A 433 8.77 7.20 24.48
CA VAL A 433 7.84 7.49 23.39
C VAL A 433 6.45 7.09 23.84
N SER A 434 5.45 7.95 23.59
CA SER A 434 4.06 7.71 23.96
C SER A 434 3.21 7.38 22.74
N VAL A 435 2.50 6.25 22.81
CA VAL A 435 1.55 5.78 21.79
C VAL A 435 0.15 5.81 22.36
N SER A 436 -0.81 6.39 21.63
CA SER A 436 -2.21 6.48 22.04
C SER A 436 -3.08 5.50 21.26
N LEU A 437 -3.65 4.51 21.97
CA LEU A 437 -4.51 3.45 21.44
C LEU A 437 -5.96 3.67 21.87
N PRO A 438 -6.95 3.21 21.09
CA PRO A 438 -8.34 3.21 21.52
C PRO A 438 -8.52 2.29 22.75
N LEU A 439 -9.35 2.72 23.69
CA LEU A 439 -9.72 1.90 24.84
C LEU A 439 -10.61 0.73 24.35
N PRO A 440 -10.20 -0.53 24.53
CA PRO A 440 -11.01 -1.66 24.09
C PRO A 440 -12.34 -1.71 24.84
N SER A 441 -13.41 -2.10 24.16
CA SER A 441 -14.70 -2.35 24.79
C SER A 441 -14.66 -3.69 25.52
N PHE A 442 -14.26 -3.68 26.79
CA PHE A 442 -14.41 -4.85 27.65
C PHE A 442 -15.88 -5.00 28.05
N GLY A 443 -16.41 -6.23 28.07
CA GLY A 443 -17.79 -6.48 28.44
C GLY A 443 -18.14 -5.89 29.82
N ALA A 444 -19.35 -5.35 29.95
CA ALA A 444 -19.82 -4.73 31.19
C ALA A 444 -19.74 -5.70 32.38
N GLY A 445 -19.15 -5.26 33.50
CA GLY A 445 -19.14 -6.01 34.76
C GLY A 445 -17.88 -6.83 35.05
N SER A 446 -16.75 -6.50 34.42
CA SER A 446 -15.48 -7.20 34.64
C SER A 446 -14.46 -6.34 35.39
N ASP A 447 -13.75 -6.92 36.36
CA ASP A 447 -12.64 -6.31 37.11
C ASP A 447 -11.35 -6.17 36.26
N PHE A 448 -11.50 -5.96 34.95
CA PHE A 448 -10.37 -5.86 34.03
C PHE A 448 -9.78 -4.46 34.05
N VAL A 449 -8.46 -4.40 34.11
CA VAL A 449 -7.69 -3.16 33.96
C VAL A 449 -7.07 -3.17 32.56
N PRO A 450 -7.46 -2.23 31.68
CA PRO A 450 -6.81 -2.05 30.39
C PRO A 450 -5.31 -1.84 30.60
N THR A 451 -4.49 -2.72 30.03
CA THR A 451 -3.03 -2.71 30.24
C THR A 451 -2.33 -2.76 28.89
N CYS A 452 -1.28 -1.96 28.74
CA CYS A 452 -0.43 -1.98 27.56
C CYS A 452 0.50 -3.20 27.58
N ALA A 453 0.60 -3.88 26.45
CA ALA A 453 1.65 -4.83 26.14
C ALA A 453 2.47 -4.34 24.94
N ARG A 454 3.74 -4.71 24.91
CA ARG A 454 4.58 -4.62 23.71
C ARG A 454 4.95 -6.02 23.22
N PHE A 455 5.16 -6.14 21.92
CA PHE A 455 5.71 -7.35 21.33
C PHE A 455 7.23 -7.33 21.44
N ASP A 456 7.80 -8.33 22.10
CA ASP A 456 9.25 -8.55 22.18
C ASP A 456 9.68 -9.56 21.12
N SER A 457 10.31 -9.06 20.05
CA SER A 457 10.81 -9.89 18.94
C SER A 457 11.89 -10.89 19.36
N SER A 458 12.57 -10.66 20.50
CA SER A 458 13.65 -11.53 20.98
C SER A 458 13.09 -12.80 21.61
N SER A 459 12.00 -12.66 22.37
CA SER A 459 11.30 -13.76 23.03
C SER A 459 10.09 -14.27 22.24
N ASP A 460 9.72 -13.58 21.17
CA ASP A 460 8.57 -13.89 20.32
C ASP A 460 7.25 -13.96 21.13
N SER A 461 7.06 -12.96 22.00
CA SER A 461 5.94 -12.93 22.94
C SER A 461 5.51 -11.51 23.29
N TRP A 462 4.27 -11.37 23.74
CA TRP A 462 3.79 -10.12 24.35
C TRP A 462 4.29 -10.00 25.77
N THR A 463 4.70 -8.81 26.18
CA THR A 463 5.12 -8.50 27.55
C THR A 463 4.68 -7.11 27.98
N SER A 464 4.38 -6.92 29.25
CA SER A 464 4.18 -5.59 29.85
C SER A 464 5.50 -4.97 30.37
N ASP A 465 6.60 -5.73 30.35
CA ASP A 465 7.90 -5.27 30.84
C ASP A 465 8.43 -4.08 30.02
N GLY A 466 8.74 -2.99 30.70
CA GLY A 466 9.28 -1.78 30.08
C GLY A 466 8.23 -0.91 29.38
N VAL A 467 6.94 -1.16 29.60
CA VAL A 467 5.83 -0.33 29.11
C VAL A 467 5.01 0.19 30.28
N SER A 468 4.79 1.49 30.34
CA SER A 468 3.84 2.08 31.28
C SER A 468 2.48 2.31 30.61
N THR A 469 1.42 2.17 31.40
CA THR A 469 0.03 2.35 30.95
C THR A 469 -0.56 3.58 31.63
N SER A 470 -1.17 4.46 30.86
CA SER A 470 -2.01 5.56 31.36
C SER A 470 -3.37 5.52 30.68
N ILE A 471 -4.45 5.52 31.45
CA ILE A 471 -5.81 5.40 30.93
C ILE A 471 -6.49 6.77 31.01
N ASP A 472 -7.00 7.25 29.88
CA ASP A 472 -7.88 8.40 29.82
C ASP A 472 -9.29 7.94 29.42
N SER A 473 -10.08 7.60 30.45
CA SER A 473 -11.46 7.15 30.27
C SER A 473 -12.37 8.23 29.67
N ALA A 474 -12.02 9.52 29.78
CA ALA A 474 -12.84 10.59 29.24
C ALA A 474 -12.71 10.68 27.71
N SER A 475 -11.49 10.49 27.17
CA SER A 475 -11.26 10.42 25.72
C SER A 475 -11.44 9.03 25.13
N GLY A 476 -11.59 8.00 25.97
CA GLY A 476 -11.69 6.60 25.54
C GLY A 476 -10.37 6.10 24.96
N LYS A 477 -9.24 6.50 25.55
CA LYS A 477 -7.89 6.17 25.07
C LYS A 477 -7.02 5.57 26.17
N VAL A 478 -6.07 4.75 25.74
CA VAL A 478 -4.98 4.21 26.56
C VAL A 478 -3.67 4.68 25.96
N THR A 479 -2.80 5.25 26.78
CA THR A 479 -1.46 5.67 26.38
C THR A 479 -0.43 4.67 26.88
N CYS A 480 0.31 4.08 25.95
CA CYS A 480 1.44 3.20 26.22
C CYS A 480 2.73 3.99 26.08
N SER A 481 3.57 4.04 27.12
CA SER A 481 4.86 4.74 27.04
C SER A 481 6.04 3.80 27.26
N SER A 482 7.06 3.88 26.41
CA SER A 482 8.21 2.96 26.42
C SER A 482 9.42 3.59 25.73
N THR A 483 10.63 3.14 26.08
CA THR A 483 11.89 3.58 25.42
C THR A 483 12.27 2.72 24.21
N HIS A 484 11.40 1.80 23.79
CA HIS A 484 11.62 0.95 22.61
C HIS A 484 11.18 1.68 21.34
N THR A 485 12.09 1.74 20.37
CA THR A 485 11.94 2.47 19.10
C THR A 485 11.58 1.62 17.90
N LYS A 486 11.62 0.29 18.06
CA LYS A 486 11.20 -0.70 17.05
C LYS A 486 10.40 -1.80 17.75
N THR A 487 9.12 -1.56 17.96
CA THR A 487 8.23 -2.51 18.66
C THR A 487 6.76 -2.27 18.30
N SER A 488 5.90 -3.23 18.64
CA SER A 488 4.47 -3.19 18.41
C SER A 488 3.73 -3.16 19.74
N TYR A 489 2.71 -2.33 19.86
CA TYR A 489 1.92 -2.13 21.07
C TYR A 489 0.50 -2.62 20.87
N ALA A 490 -0.09 -3.20 21.91
CA ALA A 490 -1.50 -3.58 21.97
C ALA A 490 -2.05 -3.33 23.39
N VAL A 491 -3.37 -3.20 23.51
CA VAL A 491 -4.04 -3.15 24.82
C VAL A 491 -4.73 -4.48 25.07
N PHE A 492 -4.56 -5.03 26.26
CA PHE A 492 -5.25 -6.23 26.71
C PHE A 492 -5.97 -6.00 28.05
N ALA A 493 -6.89 -6.90 28.38
CA ALA A 493 -7.53 -6.95 29.70
C ALA A 493 -6.64 -7.72 30.67
N ASP A 494 -6.08 -7.04 31.67
CA ASP A 494 -5.44 -7.71 32.80
C ASP A 494 -6.43 -7.86 33.95
N VAL A 495 -6.34 -8.96 34.69
CA VAL A 495 -7.14 -9.14 35.91
C VAL A 495 -6.53 -8.23 36.96
N ALA A 496 -7.33 -7.32 37.55
CA ALA A 496 -6.86 -6.50 38.65
C ALA A 496 -6.25 -7.42 39.72
N ARG A 497 -4.91 -7.42 39.86
CA ARG A 497 -4.27 -8.08 40.99
C ARG A 497 -4.73 -7.32 42.21
N THR A 498 -5.77 -7.84 42.88
CA THR A 498 -6.17 -7.42 44.21
C THR A 498 -4.91 -7.53 45.04
N SER A 499 -4.24 -6.41 45.24
CA SER A 499 -3.01 -6.36 46.00
C SER A 499 -3.45 -6.59 47.43
N THR A 500 -3.63 -7.85 47.82
CA THR A 500 -3.72 -8.28 49.20
C THR A 500 -2.34 -8.00 49.79
N THR A 501 -2.11 -6.72 50.07
CA THR A 501 -1.15 -6.28 51.07
C THR A 501 -1.71 -6.78 52.38
N THR A 502 -1.49 -8.07 52.66
CA THR A 502 -1.51 -8.56 54.02
C THR A 502 -0.39 -7.78 54.69
N ALA A 503 -0.75 -6.70 55.38
CA ALA A 503 0.13 -5.99 56.28
C ALA A 503 0.45 -6.94 57.42
N GLU A 504 1.39 -7.86 57.17
CA GLU A 504 2.02 -8.65 58.21
C GLU A 504 2.94 -7.68 58.95
N SER A 505 2.37 -7.07 59.98
CA SER A 505 3.06 -6.25 60.96
C SER A 505 4.01 -7.17 61.75
N GLU A 506 5.17 -7.48 61.18
CA GLU A 506 6.27 -8.09 61.94
C GLU A 506 6.85 -7.04 62.89
N GLU A 507 6.48 -7.17 64.17
CA GLU A 507 7.25 -6.61 65.27
C GLU A 507 8.67 -7.20 65.24
N MET A 508 9.65 -6.41 64.80
CA MET A 508 11.07 -6.68 65.01
C MET A 508 11.38 -6.64 66.51
N SER A 509 11.57 -7.81 67.12
CA SER A 509 12.29 -7.96 68.37
C SER A 509 13.32 -9.09 68.27
N SER A 510 14.52 -8.77 68.76
CA SER A 510 15.55 -9.67 69.29
C SER A 510 16.68 -10.15 68.35
N SER A 511 17.83 -9.51 68.58
CA SER A 511 19.14 -10.11 68.91
C SER A 511 19.69 -11.31 68.14
N LEU A 512 20.80 -11.04 67.45
CA LEU A 512 21.97 -11.90 67.20
C LEU A 512 22.32 -12.84 68.38
N PRO A 513 22.85 -14.05 68.12
CA PRO A 513 24.29 -14.18 67.90
C PRO A 513 24.74 -15.12 66.78
N SER A 514 25.97 -14.86 66.36
CA SER A 514 26.79 -15.50 65.34
C SER A 514 27.35 -16.87 65.73
N SER A 515 27.19 -17.86 64.84
CA SER A 515 28.09 -18.98 64.57
C SER A 515 27.47 -19.76 63.40
N GLY A 516 28.02 -19.79 62.19
CA GLY A 516 29.27 -20.47 61.87
C GLY A 516 28.97 -21.91 61.47
N LEU A 517 28.85 -22.21 60.18
CA LEU A 517 29.16 -23.53 59.61
C LEU A 517 29.20 -23.49 58.08
N SER A 518 30.32 -24.02 57.60
CA SER A 518 30.72 -24.30 56.24
C SER A 518 29.92 -25.47 55.66
N ALA A 519 29.43 -25.34 54.42
CA ALA A 519 29.07 -26.48 53.59
C ALA A 519 29.24 -26.14 52.10
N THR A 520 30.31 -26.73 51.55
CA THR A 520 30.60 -26.94 50.14
C THR A 520 29.42 -27.65 49.46
N PHE A 521 28.92 -27.12 48.34
CA PHE A 521 28.14 -27.93 47.40
C PHE A 521 28.54 -27.61 45.96
N GLN A 522 28.99 -28.68 45.31
CA GLN A 522 29.54 -28.76 43.97
C GLN A 522 28.44 -29.36 43.11
N VAL A 523 27.98 -28.65 42.07
CA VAL A 523 27.11 -29.24 41.05
C VAL A 523 27.67 -28.88 39.69
N ALA A 524 28.17 -29.92 39.02
CA ALA A 524 28.50 -29.95 37.62
C ALA A 524 27.22 -29.88 36.78
N PHE A 525 27.25 -29.13 35.68
CA PHE A 525 26.33 -29.37 34.57
C PHE A 525 27.11 -29.48 33.27
N SER A 526 26.85 -30.60 32.62
CA SER A 526 27.50 -31.13 31.42
C SER A 526 27.17 -30.31 30.18
N ALA A 527 28.19 -30.10 29.35
CA ALA A 527 28.03 -29.76 27.94
C ALA A 527 27.55 -31.01 27.17
N VAL A 528 26.49 -30.86 26.37
CA VAL A 528 26.13 -31.83 25.34
C VAL A 528 26.29 -31.13 23.98
N LEU A 529 27.32 -31.58 23.27
CA LEU A 529 27.62 -31.30 21.88
C LEU A 529 26.91 -32.39 21.06
N ILE A 530 26.04 -32.03 20.12
CA ILE A 530 25.56 -32.97 19.09
C ILE A 530 25.97 -32.42 17.73
N CYS A 531 27.00 -33.05 17.16
CA CYS A 531 27.21 -33.12 15.73
C CYS A 531 26.33 -34.24 15.17
N ALA A 532 25.67 -34.00 14.05
CA ALA A 532 25.29 -35.07 13.12
C ALA A 532 25.45 -34.55 11.69
N ALA A 533 26.46 -35.10 11.01
CA ALA A 533 26.58 -35.13 9.56
C ALA A 533 26.57 -36.62 9.19
N ALA A 534 25.62 -37.02 8.34
CA ALA A 534 25.67 -38.11 7.37
C ALA A 534 24.41 -38.05 6.52
#